data_AF-A0A660TBJ8-F1
#
_entry.id   AF-A0A660TBJ8-F1
#
_cell.length_a   1.000
_cell.length_b   1.000
_cell.length_c   1.000
_cell.angle_alpha   90.00
_cell.angle_beta   90.00
_cell.angle_gamma   90.00
#
_symmetry.space_group_name_H-M   'P 1'
#
loop_
_entity.id
_entity.type
_entity.pdbx_description
1 polymer ?
#
loop_
_entity_poly.entity_id
_entity_poly.type
_entity_poly.pdbx_seq_one_letter_code
_entity_poly.pdbx_strand_id
1 'polypeptide(L)'
;MREEEKLARDVYNTLYAKWNIPVFTNIARAEQTHMDAVGILIERYNLEDPIKTDLPGKFENEELQKLYDSLTEQGSASLTDALTVGATVEDLDIADLKKLIAQTDNDDITIIYQNLNKGSRNHMRSFYSQLERNNSGYKAQFISSDYLNKIIKSNRETGTVITDPNFTF
;
A
#
# COMPACT_ATOMS: atom_id res chain seq x y z
N MET A 1 5.99 -7.99 -1.15
CA MET A 1 6.66 -6.71 -0.82
C MET A 1 7.22 -5.95 -2.02
N ARG A 2 8.39 -6.24 -2.63
CA ARG A 2 8.88 -5.44 -3.79
C ARG A 2 7.86 -5.31 -4.94
N GLU A 3 7.28 -6.42 -5.39
CA GLU A 3 6.20 -6.41 -6.40
C GLU A 3 4.83 -5.97 -5.85
N GLU A 4 4.66 -5.93 -4.54
CA GLU A 4 3.39 -5.55 -3.87
C GLU A 4 3.26 -4.02 -3.81
N GLU A 5 4.35 -3.31 -3.51
CA GLU A 5 4.44 -1.86 -3.67
C GLU A 5 4.26 -1.46 -5.14
N LYS A 6 4.82 -2.25 -6.07
CA LYS A 6 4.59 -2.07 -7.51
C LYS A 6 3.11 -2.25 -7.87
N LEU A 7 2.44 -3.24 -7.30
CA LEU A 7 1.00 -3.47 -7.49
C LEU A 7 0.21 -2.24 -7.06
N ALA A 8 0.45 -1.72 -5.86
CA ALA A 8 -0.21 -0.51 -5.37
C ALA A 8 0.01 0.67 -6.32
N ARG A 9 1.27 0.95 -6.67
CA ARG A 9 1.65 2.01 -7.62
C ARG A 9 0.90 1.89 -8.96
N ASP A 10 0.91 0.71 -9.55
CA ASP A 10 0.37 0.48 -10.88
C ASP A 10 -1.17 0.52 -10.88
N VAL A 11 -1.82 -0.03 -9.86
CA VAL A 11 -3.28 0.11 -9.67
C VAL A 11 -3.65 1.58 -9.57
N TYR A 12 -2.93 2.36 -8.76
CA TYR A 12 -3.24 3.78 -8.57
C TYR A 12 -2.98 4.62 -9.81
N ASN A 13 -1.92 4.34 -10.57
CA ASN A 13 -1.69 5.00 -11.86
C ASN A 13 -2.83 4.70 -12.85
N THR A 14 -3.29 3.45 -12.93
CA THR A 14 -4.41 3.05 -13.79
C THR A 14 -5.71 3.74 -13.38
N LEU A 15 -6.04 3.75 -12.10
CA LEU A 15 -7.24 4.41 -11.58
C LEU A 15 -7.17 5.94 -11.68
N TYR A 16 -5.97 6.53 -11.57
CA TYR A 16 -5.77 7.95 -11.84
C TYR A 16 -6.06 8.28 -13.32
N ALA A 17 -5.55 7.48 -14.26
CA ALA A 17 -5.82 7.69 -15.68
C ALA A 17 -7.32 7.60 -16.01
N LYS A 18 -8.07 6.75 -15.29
CA LYS A 18 -9.51 6.56 -15.45
C LYS A 18 -10.34 7.70 -14.83
N TRP A 19 -10.05 8.07 -13.59
CA TRP A 19 -10.91 8.92 -12.77
C TRP A 19 -10.38 10.34 -12.57
N ASN A 20 -9.08 10.58 -12.84
CA ASN A 20 -8.38 11.85 -12.69
C ASN A 20 -8.54 12.47 -11.28
N ILE A 21 -8.54 11.64 -10.24
CA ILE A 21 -8.66 12.09 -8.84
C ILE A 21 -7.26 12.16 -8.19
N PRO A 22 -6.86 13.31 -7.62
CA PRO A 22 -5.51 13.53 -7.10
C PRO A 22 -5.01 12.52 -6.06
N VAL A 23 -5.92 11.88 -5.31
CA VAL A 23 -5.53 10.89 -4.29
C VAL A 23 -4.72 9.75 -4.89
N PHE A 24 -5.10 9.26 -6.08
CA PHE A 24 -4.43 8.15 -6.74
C PHE A 24 -3.01 8.53 -7.19
N THR A 25 -2.82 9.65 -7.90
CA THR A 25 -1.47 10.06 -8.36
C THR A 25 -0.55 10.48 -7.21
N ASN A 26 -1.09 11.00 -6.11
CA ASN A 26 -0.28 11.36 -4.96
C ASN A 26 0.22 10.12 -4.23
N ILE A 27 -0.65 9.12 -4.05
CA ILE A 27 -0.29 7.88 -3.38
C ILE A 27 0.60 7.02 -4.30
N ALA A 28 0.33 6.93 -5.61
CA ALA A 28 1.22 6.25 -6.55
C ALA A 28 2.68 6.75 -6.49
N ARG A 29 2.88 8.05 -6.26
CA ARG A 29 4.24 8.61 -6.05
C ARG A 29 4.88 8.18 -4.73
N ALA A 30 4.08 8.00 -3.68
CA ALA A 30 4.54 7.41 -2.43
C ALA A 30 4.89 5.93 -2.60
N GLU A 31 4.08 5.17 -3.34
CA GLU A 31 4.36 3.75 -3.62
C GLU A 31 5.62 3.54 -4.46
N GLN A 32 5.95 4.48 -5.36
CA GLN A 32 7.26 4.47 -6.00
C GLN A 32 8.40 4.57 -4.97
N THR A 33 8.24 5.42 -3.96
CA THR A 33 9.24 5.59 -2.89
C THR A 33 9.33 4.33 -2.02
N HIS A 34 8.21 3.67 -1.74
CA HIS A 34 8.19 2.39 -1.03
C HIS A 34 8.89 1.30 -1.84
N MET A 35 8.55 1.19 -3.13
CA MET A 35 9.17 0.26 -4.05
C MET A 35 10.68 0.46 -4.01
N ASP A 36 11.17 1.68 -4.23
CA ASP A 36 12.59 2.04 -4.21
C ASP A 36 13.27 1.67 -2.88
N ALA A 37 12.61 1.89 -1.74
CA ALA A 37 13.13 1.51 -0.43
C ALA A 37 13.35 -0.01 -0.29
N VAL A 38 12.44 -0.83 -0.82
CA VAL A 38 12.64 -2.29 -0.87
C VAL A 38 13.76 -2.67 -1.84
N GLY A 39 13.90 -1.94 -2.95
CA GLY A 39 15.00 -2.10 -3.91
C GLY A 39 16.38 -1.93 -3.27
N ILE A 40 16.52 -0.97 -2.35
CA ILE A 40 17.77 -0.78 -1.58
C ILE A 40 18.12 -2.03 -0.77
N LEU A 41 17.14 -2.72 -0.17
CA LEU A 41 17.41 -3.98 0.56
C LEU A 41 17.85 -5.10 -0.38
N ILE A 42 17.20 -5.21 -1.54
CA ILE A 42 17.55 -6.21 -2.57
C ILE A 42 19.00 -6.03 -3.00
N GLU A 43 19.40 -4.80 -3.32
CA GLU A 43 20.79 -4.47 -3.67
C GLU A 43 21.75 -4.74 -2.51
N ARG A 44 21.42 -4.28 -1.30
CA ARG A 44 22.27 -4.42 -0.11
C ARG A 44 22.57 -5.87 0.24
N TYR A 45 21.59 -6.75 0.08
CA TYR A 45 21.73 -8.18 0.36
C TYR A 45 22.05 -9.02 -0.88
N ASN A 46 22.33 -8.36 -2.02
CA ASN A 46 22.68 -9.02 -3.28
C ASN A 46 21.66 -10.10 -3.69
N LEU A 47 20.37 -9.77 -3.57
CA LEU A 47 19.25 -10.61 -3.99
C LEU A 47 18.91 -10.34 -5.46
N GLU A 48 18.27 -11.31 -6.13
CA GLU A 48 17.71 -11.08 -7.47
C GLU A 48 16.46 -10.20 -7.35
N ASP A 49 16.42 -9.04 -8.05
CA ASP A 49 15.22 -8.20 -8.10
C ASP A 49 14.15 -8.92 -8.95
N PRO A 50 12.94 -9.18 -8.40
CA PRO A 50 11.85 -9.73 -9.19
C PRO A 50 11.40 -8.79 -10.32
N ILE A 51 11.62 -7.48 -10.21
CA ILE A 51 11.26 -6.50 -11.24
C ILE A 51 12.41 -6.35 -12.24
N LYS A 52 12.48 -7.25 -13.22
CA LYS A 52 13.52 -7.22 -14.28
C LYS A 52 13.31 -6.08 -15.28
N THR A 53 12.05 -5.75 -15.54
CA THR A 53 11.66 -4.63 -16.39
C THR A 53 10.42 -4.00 -15.81
N ASP A 54 10.49 -2.70 -15.54
CA ASP A 54 9.40 -1.98 -14.89
C ASP A 54 8.30 -1.57 -15.88
N LEU A 55 7.56 -2.57 -16.38
CA LEU A 55 6.40 -2.36 -17.24
C LEU A 55 5.13 -2.20 -16.38
N PRO A 56 4.32 -1.14 -16.59
CA PRO A 56 3.08 -0.95 -15.86
C PRO A 56 2.12 -2.13 -16.02
N GLY A 57 1.58 -2.62 -14.90
CA GLY A 57 0.59 -3.71 -14.88
C GLY A 57 1.13 -5.08 -15.27
N LYS A 58 2.47 -5.26 -15.26
CA LYS A 58 3.15 -6.54 -15.49
C LYS A 58 3.89 -7.00 -14.24
N PHE A 59 3.65 -8.25 -13.86
CA PHE A 59 4.22 -8.88 -12.68
C PHE A 59 4.77 -10.26 -13.03
N GLU A 60 5.90 -10.63 -12.43
CA GLU A 60 6.45 -11.99 -12.55
C GLU A 60 5.64 -12.96 -11.68
N ASN A 61 5.14 -12.49 -10.53
CA ASN A 61 4.25 -13.26 -9.69
C ASN A 61 2.82 -13.32 -10.28
N GLU A 62 2.39 -14.51 -10.67
CA GLU A 62 1.07 -14.74 -11.28
C GLU A 62 -0.11 -14.35 -10.39
N GLU A 63 0.00 -14.49 -9.06
CA GLU A 63 -1.06 -14.08 -8.14
C GLU A 63 -1.17 -12.55 -8.07
N LEU A 64 -0.05 -11.83 -8.10
CA LEU A 64 -0.05 -10.37 -8.18
C LEU A 64 -0.56 -9.87 -9.54
N GLN A 65 -0.26 -10.58 -10.64
CA GLN A 65 -0.84 -10.26 -11.94
C GLN A 65 -2.36 -10.38 -11.93
N LYS A 66 -2.91 -11.50 -11.42
CA LYS A 66 -4.37 -11.70 -11.28
C LYS A 66 -4.99 -10.64 -10.37
N LEU A 67 -4.31 -10.31 -9.27
CA LEU A 67 -4.78 -9.30 -8.33
C LEU A 67 -4.82 -7.91 -8.99
N TYR A 68 -3.80 -7.52 -9.74
CA TYR A 68 -3.80 -6.28 -10.54
C TYR A 68 -4.99 -6.22 -11.50
N ASP A 69 -5.19 -7.28 -12.29
CA ASP A 69 -6.26 -7.34 -13.29
C ASP A 69 -7.63 -7.21 -12.60
N SER A 70 -7.85 -7.95 -11.50
CA SER A 70 -9.10 -7.91 -10.74
C SER A 70 -9.36 -6.55 -10.09
N LEU A 71 -8.37 -5.94 -9.45
CA LEU A 71 -8.51 -4.65 -8.77
C LEU A 71 -8.74 -3.50 -9.76
N THR A 72 -8.07 -3.52 -10.91
CA THR A 72 -8.26 -2.49 -11.93
C THR A 72 -9.60 -2.62 -12.65
N GLU A 73 -10.08 -3.85 -12.88
CA GLU A 73 -11.44 -4.09 -13.36
C GLU A 73 -12.48 -3.57 -12.37
N GLN A 74 -12.40 -3.99 -11.10
CA GLN A 74 -13.31 -3.54 -10.05
C GLN A 74 -13.30 -2.02 -9.90
N GLY A 75 -12.11 -1.42 -9.79
CA GLY A 75 -11.97 0.02 -9.60
C GLY A 75 -12.38 0.84 -10.83
N SER A 76 -12.53 0.22 -12.00
CA SER A 76 -13.02 0.89 -13.20
C SER A 76 -14.55 0.97 -13.27
N ALA A 77 -15.27 0.25 -12.41
CA ALA A 77 -16.73 0.19 -12.41
C ALA A 77 -17.38 1.50 -11.93
N SER A 78 -16.88 2.06 -10.82
CA SER A 78 -17.35 3.35 -10.29
C SER A 78 -16.25 4.06 -9.49
N LEU A 79 -16.42 5.36 -9.23
CA LEU A 79 -15.48 6.11 -8.37
C LEU A 79 -15.43 5.52 -6.96
N THR A 80 -16.57 5.11 -6.40
CA THR A 80 -16.62 4.50 -5.06
C THR A 80 -15.91 3.15 -5.05
N ASP A 81 -16.03 2.36 -6.12
CA ASP A 81 -15.27 1.10 -6.26
C ASP A 81 -13.77 1.37 -6.38
N ALA A 82 -13.36 2.41 -7.13
CA ALA A 82 -11.96 2.82 -7.23
C ALA A 82 -11.35 3.19 -5.88
N LEU A 83 -12.08 3.97 -5.07
CA LEU A 83 -11.66 4.36 -3.73
C LEU A 83 -11.65 3.17 -2.77
N THR A 84 -12.57 2.22 -2.95
CA THR A 84 -12.63 0.97 -2.18
C THR A 84 -11.45 0.05 -2.53
N VAL A 85 -11.08 -0.03 -3.81
CA VAL A 85 -9.85 -0.71 -4.28
C VAL A 85 -8.62 -0.05 -3.65
N GLY A 86 -8.57 1.28 -3.64
CA GLY A 86 -7.56 2.05 -2.91
C GLY A 86 -7.38 1.57 -1.47
N ALA A 87 -8.45 1.62 -0.68
CA ALA A 87 -8.45 1.16 0.71
C ALA A 87 -8.14 -0.35 0.85
N THR A 88 -8.54 -1.19 -0.10
CA THR A 88 -8.30 -2.64 -0.07
C THR A 88 -6.83 -2.99 -0.26
N VAL A 89 -6.15 -2.31 -1.18
CA VAL A 89 -4.71 -2.47 -1.37
C VAL A 89 -3.96 -2.09 -0.10
N GLU A 90 -4.31 -0.96 0.53
CA GLU A 90 -3.66 -0.53 1.79
C GLU A 90 -3.97 -1.47 2.96
N ASP A 91 -5.17 -2.05 3.01
CA ASP A 91 -5.52 -3.04 4.04
C ASP A 91 -4.66 -4.30 3.92
N LEU A 92 -4.52 -4.82 2.70
CA LEU A 92 -3.67 -5.97 2.39
C LEU A 92 -2.21 -5.68 2.77
N ASP A 93 -1.67 -4.56 2.29
CA ASP A 93 -0.26 -4.19 2.49
C ASP A 93 0.08 -4.02 3.98
N ILE A 94 -0.80 -3.36 4.75
CA ILE A 94 -0.64 -3.25 6.21
C ILE A 94 -0.62 -4.64 6.87
N ALA A 95 -1.49 -5.56 6.44
CA ALA A 95 -1.56 -6.90 7.00
C ALA A 95 -0.28 -7.71 6.71
N ASP A 96 0.20 -7.66 5.47
CA ASP A 96 1.41 -8.38 5.04
C ASP A 96 2.68 -7.77 5.65
N LEU A 97 2.82 -6.44 5.71
CA LEU A 97 3.92 -5.78 6.41
C LEU A 97 3.97 -6.15 7.89
N LYS A 98 2.83 -6.19 8.59
CA LYS A 98 2.81 -6.62 10.01
C LYS A 98 3.27 -8.05 10.18
N LYS A 99 2.88 -8.94 9.27
CA LYS A 99 3.33 -10.34 9.27
C LYS A 99 4.84 -10.43 8.99
N LEU A 100 5.36 -9.70 8.01
CA LEU A 100 6.77 -9.71 7.65
C LEU A 100 7.65 -9.16 8.77
N ILE A 101 7.25 -8.06 9.41
CA ILE A 101 7.95 -7.47 10.57
C ILE A 101 8.04 -8.49 11.72
N ALA A 102 6.99 -9.27 11.97
CA ALA A 102 7.00 -10.28 13.03
C ALA A 102 7.87 -11.52 12.71
N GLN A 103 8.29 -11.69 11.45
CA GLN A 103 9.03 -12.86 10.97
C GLN A 103 10.53 -12.61 10.79
N THR A 104 10.99 -11.38 10.98
CA THR A 104 12.40 -11.01 10.77
C THR A 104 13.01 -10.46 12.07
N ASP A 105 14.29 -10.75 12.25
CA ASP A 105 15.16 -10.19 13.29
C ASP A 105 16.20 -9.22 12.69
N ASN A 106 16.08 -8.90 11.40
CA ASN A 106 17.00 -8.03 10.69
C ASN A 106 16.57 -6.57 10.81
N ASP A 107 17.37 -5.76 11.50
CA ASP A 107 17.09 -4.34 11.77
C ASP A 107 16.92 -3.50 10.49
N ASP A 108 17.72 -3.73 9.44
CA ASP A 108 17.60 -2.99 8.18
C ASP A 108 16.21 -3.24 7.54
N ILE A 109 15.76 -4.50 7.54
CA ILE A 109 14.45 -4.90 7.00
C ILE A 109 13.32 -4.33 7.86
N THR A 110 13.41 -4.49 9.18
CA THR A 110 12.41 -4.00 10.13
C THR A 110 12.19 -2.49 9.99
N ILE A 111 13.27 -1.70 9.90
CA ILE A 111 13.19 -0.24 9.75
C ILE A 111 12.46 0.15 8.46
N ILE A 112 12.74 -0.52 7.34
CA ILE A 112 12.08 -0.21 6.08
C ILE A 112 10.61 -0.62 6.13
N TYR A 113 10.29 -1.84 6.55
CA TYR A 113 8.90 -2.31 6.62
C TYR A 113 8.03 -1.50 7.60
N GLN A 114 8.59 -1.04 8.71
CA GLN A 114 7.87 -0.14 9.62
C GLN A 114 7.58 1.22 8.99
N ASN A 115 8.50 1.74 8.16
CA ASN A 115 8.28 3.00 7.43
C ASN A 115 7.25 2.84 6.31
N LEU A 116 7.28 1.73 5.55
CA LEU A 116 6.25 1.38 4.57
C LEU A 116 4.89 1.32 5.25
N ASN A 117 4.76 0.55 6.34
CA ASN A 117 3.49 0.37 7.06
C ASN A 117 2.94 1.71 7.60
N LYS A 118 3.80 2.63 8.00
CA LYS A 118 3.39 4.01 8.35
C LYS A 118 2.83 4.76 7.13
N GLY A 119 3.45 4.63 5.97
CA GLY A 119 2.95 5.12 4.68
C GLY A 119 1.58 4.56 4.37
N SER A 120 1.42 3.24 4.38
CA SER A 120 0.18 2.54 4.07
C SER A 120 -0.95 2.93 5.02
N ARG A 121 -0.68 3.12 6.32
CA ARG A 121 -1.67 3.68 7.27
C ARG A 121 -2.12 5.09 6.91
N ASN A 122 -1.23 5.94 6.41
CA ASN A 122 -1.57 7.28 5.94
C ASN A 122 -2.35 7.27 4.62
N HIS A 123 -2.05 6.32 3.73
CA HIS A 123 -2.80 6.11 2.50
C HIS A 123 -4.21 5.59 2.79
N MET A 124 -4.35 4.63 3.72
CA MET A 124 -5.64 4.17 4.25
C MET A 124 -6.48 5.34 4.77
N ARG A 125 -5.91 6.23 5.60
CA ARG A 125 -6.60 7.47 6.05
C ARG A 125 -7.05 8.33 4.87
N SER A 126 -6.24 8.41 3.81
CA SER A 126 -6.53 9.20 2.62
C SER A 126 -7.69 8.62 1.82
N PHE A 127 -7.68 7.31 1.52
CA PHE A 127 -8.77 6.65 0.82
C PHE A 127 -10.05 6.60 1.64
N TYR A 128 -9.97 6.31 2.94
CA TYR A 128 -11.14 6.32 3.83
C TYR A 128 -11.82 7.69 3.85
N SER A 129 -11.04 8.78 3.97
CA SER A 129 -11.61 10.14 3.92
C SER A 129 -12.28 10.45 2.57
N GLN A 130 -11.75 9.93 1.46
CA GLN A 130 -12.40 10.07 0.16
C GLN A 130 -13.71 9.25 0.07
N LEU A 131 -13.73 8.04 0.65
CA LEU A 131 -14.95 7.22 0.72
C LEU A 131 -16.04 7.96 1.51
N GLU A 132 -15.72 8.51 2.68
CA GLU A 132 -16.69 9.27 3.50
C GLU A 132 -17.25 10.47 2.75
N ARG A 133 -16.41 11.21 2.02
CA ARG A 133 -16.85 12.35 1.18
C ARG A 133 -17.76 11.93 0.04
N ASN A 134 -17.70 10.66 -0.38
CA ASN A 134 -18.57 10.07 -1.39
C ASN A 134 -19.72 9.25 -0.75
N ASN A 135 -20.05 9.51 0.52
CA ASN A 135 -21.12 8.84 1.27
C ASN A 135 -20.97 7.30 1.32
N SER A 136 -19.73 6.82 1.30
CA SER A 136 -19.36 5.43 1.41
C SER A 136 -18.47 5.20 2.64
N GLY A 137 -18.20 3.95 2.96
CA GLY A 137 -17.27 3.55 4.01
C GLY A 137 -16.47 2.34 3.58
N TYR A 138 -15.45 1.99 4.37
CA TYR A 138 -14.65 0.79 4.16
C TYR A 138 -14.82 -0.17 5.33
N LYS A 139 -14.91 -1.47 5.03
CA LYS A 139 -14.83 -2.54 6.02
C LYS A 139 -13.52 -3.30 5.79
N ALA A 140 -12.77 -3.49 6.88
CA ALA A 140 -11.53 -4.24 6.83
C ALA A 140 -11.78 -5.68 6.35
N GLN A 141 -10.93 -6.14 5.44
CA GLN A 141 -10.88 -7.47 4.85
C GLN A 141 -9.68 -8.26 5.35
N PHE A 142 -8.55 -7.60 5.63
CA PHE A 142 -7.29 -8.26 6.01
C PHE A 142 -6.85 -7.92 7.45
N ILE A 143 -6.85 -6.64 7.81
CA ILE A 143 -6.64 -6.22 9.21
C ILE A 143 -7.92 -6.38 10.04
N SER A 144 -7.79 -6.36 11.36
CA SER A 144 -8.97 -6.37 12.23
C SER A 144 -9.74 -5.05 12.12
N SER A 145 -11.07 -5.11 12.27
CA SER A 145 -11.92 -3.91 12.29
C SER A 145 -11.51 -2.92 13.39
N ASP A 146 -11.05 -3.41 14.53
CA ASP A 146 -10.51 -2.56 15.60
C ASP A 146 -9.24 -1.83 15.18
N TYR A 147 -8.36 -2.49 14.44
CA TYR A 147 -7.13 -1.87 13.97
C TYR A 147 -7.41 -0.83 12.87
N LEU A 148 -8.31 -1.12 11.92
CA LEU A 148 -8.79 -0.12 10.97
C LEU A 148 -9.36 1.10 11.70
N ASN A 149 -10.25 0.88 12.68
CA ASN A 149 -10.83 1.95 13.48
C ASN A 149 -9.77 2.79 14.21
N LYS A 150 -8.71 2.16 14.73
CA LYS A 150 -7.58 2.87 15.33
C LYS A 150 -6.83 3.74 14.31
N ILE A 151 -6.59 3.22 13.10
CA ILE A 151 -5.91 3.97 12.02
C ILE A 151 -6.72 5.21 11.63
N ILE A 152 -8.00 5.05 11.30
CA ILE A 152 -8.82 6.16 10.75
C ILE A 152 -9.18 7.23 11.79
N LYS A 153 -9.18 6.88 13.09
CA LYS A 153 -9.46 7.83 14.20
C LYS A 153 -8.22 8.54 14.75
N SER A 154 -7.02 8.15 14.31
CA SER A 154 -5.77 8.77 14.73
C SER A 154 -5.27 9.78 13.71
N ASN A 155 -4.44 10.72 14.17
CA ASN A 155 -3.82 11.71 13.31
C ASN A 155 -2.92 11.06 12.26
N ARG A 156 -2.71 11.76 11.14
CA ARG A 156 -1.68 11.38 10.17
C ARG A 156 -0.33 11.34 10.83
N GLU A 157 0.43 10.30 10.50
CA GLU A 157 1.77 10.09 11.04
C GLU A 157 2.77 10.89 10.21
N THR A 158 3.59 11.71 10.86
CA THR A 158 4.54 12.62 10.22
C THR A 158 5.96 12.37 10.69
N GLY A 159 6.95 12.63 9.82
CA GLY A 159 8.37 12.53 10.15
C GLY A 159 9.06 11.26 9.62
N THR A 160 10.37 11.37 9.40
CA THR A 160 11.26 10.30 8.92
C THR A 160 11.65 9.32 10.02
N VAL A 161 11.68 9.78 11.26
CA VAL A 161 11.99 8.92 12.41
C VAL A 161 10.75 8.13 12.77
N ILE A 162 10.90 6.80 12.87
CA ILE A 162 9.93 5.96 13.54
C ILE A 162 9.98 6.35 15.02
N THR A 163 9.08 7.24 15.43
CA THR A 163 9.04 7.72 16.83
C THR A 163 8.50 6.67 17.78
N ASP A 164 7.91 5.60 17.26
CA ASP A 164 7.49 4.44 18.01
C ASP A 164 7.68 3.17 17.14
N PRO A 165 8.77 2.42 17.33
CA PRO A 165 9.06 1.19 16.58
C PRO A 165 8.14 0.03 16.97
N ASN A 166 7.36 0.18 18.04
CA ASN A 166 6.32 -0.77 18.38
C ASN A 166 4.96 -0.34 17.85
N PHE A 167 4.74 0.94 17.54
CA PHE A 167 3.42 1.58 17.26
C PHE A 167 2.25 0.74 17.78
N THR A 168 2.33 0.43 19.07
CA THR A 168 1.33 -0.31 19.82
C THR A 168 0.55 0.74 20.57
N PHE A 169 -0.71 0.93 20.18
CA PHE A 169 -1.69 1.48 21.12
C PHE A 169 -1.91 0.50 22.26
#